data_AF-A0A7R9ME10-F1
#
_entry.id   AF-A0A7R9ME10-F1
#
_cell.length_a   1.000
_cell.length_b   1.000
_cell.length_c   1.000
_cell.angle_alpha   90.00
_cell.angle_beta   90.00
_cell.angle_gamma   90.00
#
_symmetry.space_group_name_H-M   'P 1'
#
loop_
_entity.id
_entity.type
_entity.pdbx_description
1 polymer ?
#
loop_
_entity_poly.entity_id
_entity_poly.type
_entity_poly.pdbx_seq_one_letter_code
_entity_poly.pdbx_strand_id
1 'polypeptide(L)'
;MNILKNMSSEDYKTVLANIKHYILATDMAKYFANKKKLDTIASNGVFDWCNPDHKLLLSSLAMNGADLNSTALPWAETRVKTKELFEEFYAMGDSERQAGREPIALMDRLKIDEQPRTQVEFLDNISIPCLKLPGHY
;
A
#
# COMPACT_ATOMS: atom_id res chain seq x y z
N MET A 1 27.43 0.17 0.95
CA MET A 1 27.44 -1.30 0.70
C MET A 1 26.67 -1.56 -0.59
N ASN A 2 27.30 -2.13 -1.63
CA ASN A 2 26.61 -2.52 -2.87
C ASN A 2 26.39 -4.04 -2.88
N ILE A 3 25.16 -4.46 -2.56
CA ILE A 3 24.79 -5.89 -2.49
C ILE A 3 24.64 -6.56 -3.86
N LEU A 4 24.54 -5.78 -4.94
CA LEU A 4 24.32 -6.26 -6.31
C LEU A 4 25.60 -6.26 -7.16
N LYS A 5 26.78 -6.06 -6.55
CA LYS A 5 28.06 -5.84 -7.26
C LYS A 5 28.52 -6.98 -8.19
N ASN A 6 28.01 -8.19 -7.98
CA ASN A 6 28.38 -9.37 -8.77
C ASN A 6 27.41 -9.65 -9.94
N MET A 7 26.39 -8.81 -10.13
CA MET A 7 25.45 -8.94 -11.24
C MET A 7 26.08 -8.43 -12.54
N SER A 8 25.60 -8.95 -13.67
CA SER A 8 25.90 -8.35 -14.97
C SER A 8 25.38 -6.90 -15.02
N SER A 9 25.93 -6.08 -15.93
CA SER A 9 25.45 -4.70 -16.08
C SER A 9 23.97 -4.64 -16.48
N GLU A 10 23.50 -5.63 -17.23
CA GLU A 10 22.11 -5.73 -17.69
C GLU A 10 21.17 -6.11 -16.55
N ASP A 11 21.50 -7.15 -15.78
CA ASP A 11 20.72 -7.57 -14.61
C ASP A 11 20.65 -6.46 -13.56
N TYR A 12 21.77 -5.78 -13.32
CA TYR A 12 21.83 -4.67 -12.38
C TYR A 12 20.84 -3.55 -12.75
N LYS A 13 20.78 -3.16 -14.03
CA LYS A 13 19.84 -2.15 -14.51
C LYS A 13 18.40 -2.61 -14.37
N THR A 14 18.11 -3.87 -14.73
CA THR A 14 16.77 -4.46 -14.63
C THR A 14 16.29 -4.51 -13.17
N VAL A 15 17.14 -4.95 -12.25
CA VAL A 15 16.82 -4.99 -10.82
C VAL A 15 16.57 -3.59 -10.28
N LEU A 16 17.40 -2.60 -10.62
CA LEU A 16 17.17 -1.21 -10.18
C LEU A 16 15.87 -0.62 -10.76
N ALA A 17 15.54 -0.91 -12.01
CA ALA A 17 14.29 -0.49 -12.62
C ALA A 17 13.08 -1.10 -11.88
N ASN A 18 13.16 -2.38 -11.54
CA ASN A 18 12.12 -3.07 -10.78
C ASN A 18 11.99 -2.51 -9.35
N ILE A 19 13.11 -2.29 -8.64
CA ILE A 19 13.09 -1.68 -7.30
C ILE A 19 12.43 -0.30 -7.36
N LYS A 20 12.80 0.54 -8.34
CA LYS A 20 12.17 1.84 -8.54
C LYS A 20 10.66 1.70 -8.79
N HIS A 21 10.26 0.77 -9.66
CA HIS A 21 8.85 0.50 -9.94
C HIS A 21 8.08 0.09 -8.69
N TYR A 22 8.63 -0.81 -7.87
CA TYR A 22 8.00 -1.30 -6.64
C TYR A 22 7.89 -0.23 -5.55
N ILE A 23 8.93 0.60 -5.36
CA ILE A 23 8.85 1.76 -4.45
C ILE A 23 7.76 2.72 -4.90
N LEU A 24 7.64 2.97 -6.21
CA LEU A 24 6.60 3.85 -6.73
C LEU A 24 5.20 3.23 -6.69
N ALA A 25 5.09 1.91 -6.57
CA ALA A 25 3.83 1.19 -6.51
C ALA A 25 3.18 1.21 -5.12
N THR A 26 3.96 1.40 -4.05
CA THR A 26 3.40 1.50 -2.68
C THR A 26 2.52 2.74 -2.49
N ASP A 27 2.65 3.75 -3.36
CA ASP A 27 1.73 4.88 -3.42
C ASP A 27 0.29 4.45 -3.73
N MET A 28 -0.57 4.53 -2.70
CA MET A 28 -1.98 4.16 -2.77
C MET A 28 -2.79 4.99 -3.77
N ALA A 29 -2.32 6.15 -4.23
CA ALA A 29 -2.97 6.88 -5.31
C ALA A 29 -2.98 6.08 -6.63
N LYS A 30 -1.98 5.23 -6.84
CA LYS A 30 -1.86 4.38 -8.04
C LYS A 30 -2.58 3.05 -7.89
N TYR A 31 -2.81 2.60 -6.66
CA TYR A 31 -3.46 1.32 -6.36
C TYR A 31 -4.79 1.18 -7.11
N PHE A 32 -5.69 2.16 -7.01
CA PHE A 32 -7.03 2.05 -7.62
C PHE A 32 -6.99 1.91 -9.14
N ALA A 33 -6.11 2.68 -9.81
CA ALA A 33 -5.93 2.59 -11.26
C ALA A 33 -5.34 1.24 -11.67
N ASN A 34 -4.38 0.72 -10.91
CA ASN A 34 -3.74 -0.57 -11.17
C ASN A 34 -4.69 -1.74 -10.91
N LYS A 35 -5.46 -1.69 -9.82
CA LYS A 35 -6.46 -2.70 -9.46
C LYS A 35 -7.52 -2.82 -10.54
N LYS A 36 -8.08 -1.70 -11.01
CA LYS A 36 -9.04 -1.68 -12.12
C LYS A 36 -8.50 -2.29 -13.41
N LYS A 37 -7.23 -2.00 -13.74
CA LYS A 37 -6.57 -2.61 -14.91
C LYS A 37 -6.43 -4.13 -14.75
N LEU A 38 -5.97 -4.59 -13.59
CA LEU A 38 -5.80 -6.04 -13.35
C LEU A 38 -7.16 -6.76 -13.35
N ASP A 39 -8.18 -6.18 -12.73
CA ASP A 39 -9.53 -6.73 -12.73
C ASP A 39 -10.07 -6.88 -14.15
N THR A 40 -9.84 -5.88 -15.01
CA THR A 40 -10.24 -5.95 -16.43
C THR A 40 -9.52 -7.09 -17.17
N ILE A 41 -8.21 -7.23 -16.95
CA ILE A 41 -7.39 -8.32 -17.56
C ILE A 41 -7.88 -9.68 -17.06
N ALA A 42 -8.15 -9.82 -15.77
CA ALA A 42 -8.60 -11.06 -15.14
C ALA A 42 -10.02 -11.44 -15.59
N SER A 43 -10.97 -10.50 -15.57
CA SER A 43 -12.36 -10.75 -15.98
C SER A 43 -12.50 -11.11 -17.46
N ASN A 44 -11.60 -10.60 -18.31
CA ASN A 44 -11.57 -10.96 -19.73
C ASN A 44 -10.83 -12.29 -20.01
N GLY A 45 -10.23 -12.92 -18.99
CA GLY A 45 -9.48 -14.17 -19.14
C GLY A 45 -8.19 -14.04 -19.95
N VAL A 46 -7.62 -12.84 -20.05
CA VAL A 46 -6.42 -12.55 -20.88
C VAL A 46 -5.14 -12.36 -20.06
N PHE A 47 -5.18 -12.68 -18.77
CA PHE A 47 -3.98 -12.65 -17.93
C PHE A 47 -2.95 -13.67 -18.45
N ASP A 48 -1.68 -13.27 -18.50
CA ASP A 48 -0.59 -14.07 -19.04
C ASP A 48 0.65 -13.92 -18.16
N TRP A 49 1.13 -15.04 -17.62
CA TRP A 49 2.35 -15.10 -16.78
C TRP A 49 3.64 -14.89 -17.58
N CYS A 50 3.60 -15.10 -18.89
CA CYS A 50 4.72 -14.84 -19.78
C CYS A 50 4.83 -13.35 -20.13
N ASN A 51 3.74 -12.60 -20.04
CA ASN A 51 3.73 -11.16 -20.27
C ASN A 51 4.40 -10.39 -19.10
N PRO A 52 5.51 -9.67 -19.33
CA PRO A 52 6.19 -8.90 -18.29
C PRO A 52 5.34 -7.79 -17.67
N ASP A 53 4.47 -7.13 -18.44
CA ASP A 53 3.63 -6.03 -17.97
C ASP A 53 2.53 -6.53 -17.05
N HIS A 54 1.94 -7.69 -17.35
CA HIS A 54 0.95 -8.34 -16.49
C HIS A 54 1.57 -8.72 -15.14
N LYS A 55 2.79 -9.28 -15.16
CA LYS A 55 3.55 -9.58 -13.93
C LYS A 55 3.89 -8.32 -13.16
N LEU A 56 4.37 -7.26 -13.81
CA LEU A 56 4.69 -5.99 -13.14
C LEU A 56 3.46 -5.35 -12.50
N LEU A 57 2.30 -5.41 -13.17
CA LEU A 57 1.04 -4.92 -12.63
C LEU A 57 0.58 -5.72 -11.41
N LEU A 58 0.64 -7.05 -11.47
CA LEU A 58 0.34 -7.91 -10.34
C LEU A 58 1.29 -7.65 -9.17
N SER A 59 2.60 -7.56 -9.43
CA SER A 59 3.62 -7.23 -8.43
C SER A 59 3.38 -5.86 -7.80
N SER A 60 2.92 -4.86 -8.55
CA SER A 60 2.54 -3.56 -7.97
C SER A 60 1.44 -3.70 -6.91
N LEU A 61 0.39 -4.48 -7.19
CA LEU A 61 -0.67 -4.72 -6.20
C LEU A 61 -0.19 -5.58 -5.03
N ALA A 62 0.72 -6.52 -5.27
CA ALA A 62 1.36 -7.28 -4.20
C ALA A 62 2.19 -6.37 -3.27
N MET A 63 2.86 -5.35 -3.81
CA MET A 63 3.55 -4.34 -3.00
C MET A 63 2.57 -3.54 -2.13
N ASN A 64 1.40 -3.15 -2.65
CA ASN A 64 0.36 -2.51 -1.83
C ASN A 64 -0.15 -3.45 -0.74
N GLY A 65 -0.41 -4.73 -1.06
CA GLY A 65 -0.83 -5.72 -0.07
C GLY A 65 0.22 -5.94 1.03
N ALA A 66 1.50 -5.98 0.65
CA ALA A 66 2.60 -6.06 1.61
C ALA A 66 2.69 -4.81 2.51
N ASP A 67 2.44 -3.61 1.98
CA ASP A 67 2.40 -2.37 2.77
C ASP A 67 1.24 -2.34 3.76
N LEU A 68 0.11 -2.97 3.40
CA LEU A 68 -1.10 -3.06 4.23
C LEU A 68 -1.15 -4.30 5.14
N ASN A 69 -0.06 -5.08 5.25
CA ASN A 69 -0.06 -6.36 5.97
C ASN A 69 -0.49 -6.25 7.44
N SER A 70 -0.24 -5.09 8.07
CA SER A 70 -0.53 -4.86 9.49
C SER A 70 -2.03 -4.97 9.80
N THR A 71 -2.88 -4.75 8.79
CA THR A 71 -4.33 -4.84 8.89
C THR A 71 -4.85 -6.29 8.87
N ALA A 72 -4.00 -7.25 8.50
CA ALA A 72 -4.32 -8.67 8.43
C ALA A 72 -3.77 -9.48 9.63
N LEU A 73 -3.09 -8.83 10.58
CA LEU A 73 -2.57 -9.49 11.79
C LEU A 73 -3.71 -9.88 12.75
N PRO A 74 -3.46 -10.74 13.74
CA PRO A 74 -4.40 -10.99 14.84
C PRO A 74 -4.79 -9.68 15.52
N TRP A 75 -6.04 -9.58 15.98
CA TRP A 75 -6.62 -8.34 16.52
C TRP A 75 -5.75 -7.62 17.55
N ALA A 76 -5.14 -8.36 18.47
CA ALA A 76 -4.27 -7.78 19.50
C ALA A 76 -3.07 -7.04 18.89
N GLU A 77 -2.46 -7.59 17.84
CA GLU A 77 -1.31 -7.01 17.14
C GLU A 77 -1.75 -5.85 16.25
N THR A 78 -2.82 -6.03 15.47
CA THR A 78 -3.40 -4.97 14.62
C THR A 78 -3.73 -3.73 15.44
N ARG A 79 -4.29 -3.90 16.64
CA ARG A 79 -4.62 -2.79 17.54
C ARG A 79 -3.38 -2.03 18.00
N VAL A 80 -2.28 -2.73 18.31
CA VAL A 80 -1.00 -2.10 18.68
C VAL A 80 -0.44 -1.32 17.50
N LYS A 81 -0.39 -1.93 16.31
CA LYS A 81 0.11 -1.29 15.09
C LYS A 81 -0.71 -0.08 14.67
N THR A 82 -2.03 -0.16 14.79
CA THR A 82 -2.93 0.97 14.52
C THR A 82 -2.66 2.13 15.47
N LYS A 83 -2.40 1.84 16.75
CA LYS A 83 -2.05 2.89 17.72
C LYS A 83 -0.73 3.56 17.38
N GLU A 84 0.31 2.79 17.05
CA GLU A 84 1.62 3.31 16.62
C GLU A 84 1.46 4.25 15.40
N LEU A 85 0.69 3.82 14.40
CA LEU A 85 0.39 4.62 13.20
C LEU A 85 -0.30 5.95 13.52
N PHE A 86 -1.29 5.94 14.42
CA PHE A 86 -1.98 7.18 14.79
C PHE A 86 -1.08 8.14 15.57
N GLU A 87 -0.17 7.66 16.43
CA GLU A 87 0.79 8.55 17.10
C GLU A 87 1.70 9.26 16.07
N GLU A 88 2.10 8.57 14.99
CA GLU A 88 2.84 9.20 13.89
C GLU A 88 1.98 10.24 13.15
N PHE A 89 0.72 9.91 12.84
CA PHE A 89 -0.22 10.87 12.22
C PHE A 89 -0.43 12.11 13.08
N TYR A 90 -0.51 11.94 14.39
CA TYR A 90 -0.65 13.05 15.33
C TYR A 90 0.60 13.91 15.42
N ALA A 91 1.79 13.31 15.40
CA ALA A 91 3.04 14.07 15.34
C ALA A 91 3.12 14.92 14.07
N MET A 92 2.67 14.39 12.92
CA MET A 92 2.57 15.15 11.68
C MET A 92 1.55 16.29 11.79
N GLY A 93 0.36 16.02 12.33
CA GLY A 93 -0.69 17.03 12.51
C GLY A 93 -0.29 18.17 13.46
N ASP A 94 0.47 17.85 14.52
CA ASP A 94 1.02 18.87 15.43
C ASP A 94 2.08 19.73 14.73
N SER A 95 2.90 19.14 13.87
CA SER A 95 3.87 19.88 13.05
C SER A 95 3.16 20.85 12.09
N GLU A 96 2.05 20.42 11.47
CA GLU A 96 1.23 21.29 10.63
C GLU A 96 0.64 22.47 11.41
N ARG A 97 0.12 22.20 12.61
CA ARG A 97 -0.44 23.21 13.52
C ARG A 97 0.61 24.22 13.97
N GLN A 98 1.82 23.78 14.31
CA GLN A 98 2.93 24.67 14.63
C GLN A 98 3.33 25.56 13.46
N ALA A 99 3.18 25.06 12.23
CA ALA A 99 3.39 25.84 11.01
C ALA A 99 2.17 26.70 10.61
N GLY A 100 1.14 26.80 11.46
CA GLY A 100 -0.05 27.62 11.24
C GLY A 100 -1.05 27.02 10.25
N ARG A 101 -0.97 25.72 9.94
CA ARG A 101 -1.93 24.99 9.10
C ARG A 101 -2.88 24.16 9.95
N GLU A 102 -4.11 23.99 9.47
CA GLU A 102 -5.06 23.06 10.10
C GLU A 102 -4.81 21.64 9.57
N PRO A 103 -4.52 20.66 10.45
CA PRO A 103 -4.31 19.29 10.03
C PRO A 103 -5.62 18.64 9.56
N ILE A 104 -5.52 17.67 8.65
CA ILE A 104 -6.67 16.85 8.27
C ILE A 104 -7.19 16.04 9.47
N ALA A 105 -8.48 15.66 9.45
CA ALA A 105 -9.12 14.98 10.58
C ALA A 105 -8.38 13.70 11.04
N LEU A 106 -7.80 12.95 10.10
CA LEU A 106 -7.00 11.75 10.38
C LEU A 106 -5.74 12.03 11.23
N MET A 107 -5.16 13.22 11.08
CA MET A 107 -3.93 13.66 11.77
C MET A 107 -4.24 14.49 13.02
N ASP A 108 -5.50 14.81 13.29
CA ASP A 108 -5.88 15.65 14.41
C ASP A 108 -6.18 14.82 15.66
N ARG A 109 -5.27 14.86 16.65
CA ARG A 109 -5.44 14.19 17.95
C ARG A 109 -6.68 14.65 18.73
N LEU A 110 -7.25 15.79 18.39
CA LEU A 110 -8.50 16.29 19.00
C LEU A 110 -9.75 15.58 18.46
N LYS A 111 -9.64 14.81 17.37
CA LYS A 111 -10.75 14.08 16.72
C LYS A 111 -10.68 12.57 16.95
N ILE A 112 -10.23 12.16 18.13
CA ILE A 112 -10.02 10.74 18.46
C ILE A 112 -11.30 9.89 18.33
N ASP A 113 -12.46 10.49 18.56
CA ASP A 113 -13.77 9.82 18.47
C ASP A 113 -14.11 9.40 17.02
N GLU A 114 -13.46 10.01 16.01
CA GLU A 114 -13.63 9.64 14.60
C GLU A 114 -12.74 8.47 14.17
N GLN A 115 -11.74 8.09 14.98
CA GLN A 115 -10.80 7.02 14.62
C GLN A 115 -11.49 5.69 14.33
N PRO A 116 -12.41 5.16 15.17
CA PRO A 116 -12.96 3.83 14.95
C PRO A 116 -13.71 3.75 13.61
N ARG A 117 -14.52 4.78 13.29
CA ARG A 117 -15.23 4.87 12.01
C ARG A 117 -14.24 4.92 10.84
N THR A 118 -13.22 5.75 10.94
CA THR A 118 -12.20 5.90 9.89
C THR A 118 -11.45 4.59 9.63
N GLN A 119 -11.16 3.82 10.68
CA GLN A 119 -10.50 2.51 10.54
C GLN A 119 -11.42 1.48 9.87
N VAL A 120 -12.71 1.43 10.22
CA VAL A 120 -13.66 0.55 9.54
C VAL A 120 -13.76 0.91 8.05
N GLU A 121 -13.89 2.20 7.73
CA GLU A 121 -13.94 2.68 6.34
C GLU A 121 -12.67 2.35 5.56
N PHE A 122 -11.49 2.45 6.19
CA PHE A 122 -10.22 2.08 5.58
C PHE A 122 -10.15 0.58 5.29
N LEU A 123 -10.55 -0.26 6.25
CA LEU A 123 -10.55 -1.72 6.07
C LEU A 123 -11.50 -2.14 4.94
N ASP A 124 -12.73 -1.63 4.93
CA ASP A 124 -13.76 -2.01 3.97
C ASP A 124 -13.43 -1.55 2.54
N ASN A 125 -12.90 -0.33 2.39
CA ASN A 125 -12.70 0.27 1.08
C ASN A 125 -11.30 0.05 0.50
N ILE A 126 -10.30 -0.27 1.34
CA ILE A 126 -8.90 -0.37 0.92
C ILE A 126 -8.29 -1.72 1.28
N SER A 127 -8.16 -2.04 2.57
CA SER A 127 -7.39 -3.21 2.99
C SER A 127 -8.01 -4.53 2.51
N ILE A 128 -9.30 -4.73 2.74
CA ILE A 128 -10.00 -5.96 2.36
C ILE A 128 -9.98 -6.14 0.84
N PRO A 129 -10.35 -5.14 0.00
CA PRO A 129 -10.23 -5.26 -1.45
C PRO A 129 -8.80 -5.48 -1.97
N CYS A 130 -7.78 -4.97 -1.27
CA CYS A 130 -6.39 -5.16 -1.65
C CYS A 130 -5.87 -6.56 -1.32
N LEU A 131 -6.25 -7.10 -0.17
CA LEU A 131 -5.77 -8.41 0.31
C LEU A 131 -6.56 -9.59 -0.26
N LYS A 132 -7.79 -9.35 -0.73
CA LYS A 132 -8.57 -10.36 -1.45
C LYS A 132 -8.10 -10.46 -2.89
N LEU A 133 -7.45 -11.58 -3.23
CA LEU A 133 -7.14 -11.92 -4.61
C LEU A 133 -8.41 -12.40 -5.36
N PRO A 134 -8.59 -12.05 -6.64
CA PRO A 134 -9.67 -12.60 -7.46
C PRO A 134 -9.54 -14.12 -7.57
N GLY A 135 -10.61 -14.87 -7.26
CA GLY A 135 -10.70 -16.32 -7.53
C GLY A 135 -10.59 -17.27 -6.33
N HIS A 136 -10.50 -16.77 -5.10
CA HIS A 136 -10.60 -17.59 -3.89
C HIS A 136 -11.96 -17.36 -3.20
N TYR A 137 -12.85 -18.34 -3.35
CA TYR A 137 -14.04 -18.59 -2.51
C TYR A 137 -13.89 -19.95 -1.86
#